data_AF-A0A7Z1GVH8-F1
#
_entry.id   AF-A0A7Z1GVH8-F1
#
_cell.length_a   1.000
_cell.length_b   1.000
_cell.length_c   1.000
_cell.angle_alpha   90.00
_cell.angle_beta   90.00
_cell.angle_gamma   90.00
#
_symmetry.space_group_name_H-M   'P 1'
#
loop_
_entity.id
_entity.type
_entity.pdbx_description
1 polymer ?
#
loop_
_entity_poly.entity_id
_entity_poly.type
_entity_poly.pdbx_seq_one_letter_code
_entity_poly.pdbx_strand_id
1 'polypeptide(L)' 'MAGKKLEAFREWFTPRRRLWAGIGLFAIAIAVPIVSPGTTAAWLVGPAAVFFLGSLIPNTNGRR' A
#
# COMPACT_ATOMS: atom_id res chain seq x y z
N MET A 1 5.65 24.46 8.92
CA MET A 1 4.43 23.65 9.19
C MET A 1 4.42 22.28 8.47
N ALA A 2 5.18 22.06 7.40
CA ALA A 2 5.24 20.76 6.70
C ALA A 2 5.83 19.61 7.55
N GLY A 3 6.83 19.90 8.41
CA GLY A 3 7.47 18.89 9.28
C GLY A 3 6.51 18.20 10.26
N LYS A 4 5.68 18.96 10.97
CA LYS A 4 4.70 18.39 11.92
C LYS A 4 3.68 17.45 11.27
N LYS A 5 3.25 17.74 10.04
CA LYS A 5 2.32 16.86 9.31
C LYS A 5 3.00 15.57 8.85
N LEU A 6 4.27 15.66 8.47
CA LEU A 6 5.06 14.49 8.07
C LEU A 6 5.40 13.60 9.27
N GLU A 7 5.72 14.18 10.42
CA GLU A 7 5.91 13.44 11.67
C GLU A 7 4.63 12.75 12.13
N ALA A 8 3.50 13.46 12.13
CA ALA A 8 2.20 12.87 12.43
C ALA A 8 1.84 11.75 11.45
N PHE A 9 2.15 11.93 10.16
CA PHE A 9 1.98 10.87 9.16
C PHE A 9 2.88 9.68 9.47
N ARG A 10 4.14 9.90 9.85
CA ARG A 10 5.09 8.83 10.19
C ARG A 10 4.67 8.04 11.43
N GLU A 11 4.18 8.71 12.46
CA GLU A 11 3.62 8.06 13.65
C GLU A 11 2.34 7.29 13.33
N TRP A 12 1.48 7.86 12.48
CA TRP A 12 0.27 7.21 12.01
C TRP A 12 0.56 6.01 11.11
N PHE A 13 1.63 6.04 10.32
CA PHE A 13 2.02 5.00 9.36
C PHE A 13 2.78 3.84 10.02
N THR A 14 2.22 3.32 11.12
CA THR A 14 2.74 2.13 11.82
C THR A 14 2.85 0.93 10.87
N PRO A 15 3.78 -0.02 11.13
CA PRO A 15 3.95 -1.21 10.28
C PRO A 15 2.65 -2.00 10.06
N ARG A 16 1.81 -2.07 11.10
CA ARG A 16 0.49 -2.73 11.04
C ARG A 16 -0.47 -2.01 10.10
N ARG A 17 -0.55 -0.67 10.16
CA ARG A 17 -1.39 0.13 9.27
C ARG A 17 -0.89 0.11 7.82
N ARG A 18 0.43 0.08 7.63
CA ARG A 18 1.05 -0.08 6.30
C ARG A 18 0.65 -1.42 5.65
N LEU A 19 0.64 -2.49 6.44
CA LEU A 19 0.23 -3.82 6.01
C LEU A 19 -1.26 -3.85 5.64
N TRP A 20 -2.16 -3.30 6.47
CA TRP A 20 -3.59 -3.19 6.13
C TRP A 20 -3.86 -2.31 4.91
N ALA A 21 -3.13 -1.20 4.75
CA ALA A 21 -3.22 -0.34 3.56
C ALA A 21 -2.79 -1.09 2.28
N GLY A 22 -1.71 -1.87 2.36
CA GLY A 22 -1.27 -2.74 1.28
C GLY A 22 -2.32 -3.80 0.93
N ILE A 23 -2.86 -4.51 1.92
CA ILE A 23 -3.93 -5.51 1.72
C ILE A 23 -5.13 -4.87 1.03
N GLY A 24 -5.59 -3.72 1.53
CA GLY A 24 -6.75 -3.02 0.97
C GLY A 24 -6.53 -2.60 -0.48
N LEU A 25 -5.36 -2.03 -0.79
CA LEU A 25 -5.01 -1.63 -2.14
C LEU A 25 -4.99 -2.83 -3.10
N PHE A 26 -4.41 -3.96 -2.66
CA PHE A 26 -4.34 -5.19 -3.45
C PHE A 26 -5.73 -5.80 -3.68
N ALA A 27 -6.57 -5.85 -2.64
CA ALA A 27 -7.94 -6.36 -2.74
C ALA A 27 -8.77 -5.53 -3.72
N ILE A 28 -8.66 -4.20 -3.71
CA ILE A 28 -9.37 -3.32 -4.65
C ILE A 28 -8.85 -3.54 -6.07
N ALA A 29 -7.53 -3.65 -6.26
CA ALA A 29 -6.93 -3.88 -7.57
C ALA A 29 -7.40 -5.19 -8.22
N ILE A 30 -7.72 -6.22 -7.42
CA ILE A 30 -8.30 -7.48 -7.91
C ILE A 30 -9.82 -7.38 -8.07
N ALA A 31 -10.53 -6.76 -7.12
CA ALA A 31 -11.99 -6.70 -7.14
C ALA A 31 -12.55 -5.83 -8.27
N VAL A 32 -11.90 -4.72 -8.61
CA VAL A 32 -12.38 -3.78 -9.63
C VAL A 32 -12.50 -4.43 -11.02
N PRO A 33 -11.50 -5.17 -11.53
CA PRO A 33 -11.62 -5.91 -12.77
C PRO A 33 -12.72 -7.00 -12.77
N ILE A 34 -13.04 -7.58 -11.61
CA ILE A 34 -14.07 -8.62 -11.48
C ILE A 34 -15.47 -8.00 -11.56
N VAL A 35 -15.69 -6.88 -10.86
CA VAL A 35 -16.98 -6.19 -10.82
C VAL A 35 -17.24 -5.38 -12.09
N SER A 36 -16.18 -4.89 -12.75
CA SER A 36 -16.28 -4.15 -14.01
C SER A 36 -15.36 -4.76 -15.08
N PRO A 37 -15.85 -5.81 -15.77
CA PRO A 37 -15.11 -6.45 -16.86
C PRO A 37 -14.98 -5.48 -18.03
N GLY A 38 -13.77 -5.33 -18.58
CA GLY A 38 -13.48 -4.38 -19.67
C GLY A 38 -12.83 -3.07 -19.21
N THR A 39 -12.65 -2.87 -17.90
CA THR A 39 -11.82 -1.76 -17.40
C THR A 39 -10.33 -2.04 -17.63
N THR A 40 -9.57 -0.99 -17.94
CA THR A 40 -8.10 -1.02 -17.96
C THR A 40 -7.47 -1.12 -16.57
N ALA A 41 -8.30 -1.17 -15.51
CA ALA A 41 -7.85 -1.30 -14.12
C ALA A 41 -7.11 -2.60 -13.84
N ALA A 42 -7.27 -3.64 -14.67
CA ALA A 42 -6.48 -4.88 -14.56
C ALA A 42 -4.96 -4.63 -14.64
N TRP A 43 -4.52 -3.56 -15.32
CA TRP A 43 -3.11 -3.19 -15.36
C TRP A 43 -2.58 -2.70 -13.99
N LEU A 44 -3.47 -2.25 -13.09
CA LEU A 44 -3.12 -1.82 -11.74
C LEU A 44 -2.74 -2.99 -10.82
N VAL A 45 -3.01 -4.25 -11.21
CA VAL A 45 -2.64 -5.44 -10.43
C VAL A 45 -1.12 -5.52 -10.23
N GLY A 46 -0.33 -5.22 -11.26
CA GLY A 46 1.14 -5.22 -11.16
C GLY A 46 1.68 -4.21 -10.14
N PRO A 47 1.38 -2.90 -10.30
CA PRO A 47 1.74 -1.88 -9.31
C PRO A 47 1.19 -2.16 -7.92
N ALA A 48 -0.06 -2.63 -7.80
CA ALA A 48 -0.66 -2.97 -6.52
C ALA A 48 0.05 -4.13 -5.83
N ALA A 49 0.49 -5.15 -6.59
CA ALA A 49 1.29 -6.25 -6.07
C ALA A 49 2.64 -5.73 -5.52
N VAL A 50 3.34 -4.87 -6.26
CA VAL A 50 4.62 -4.28 -5.81
C VAL A 50 4.44 -3.48 -4.52
N PHE A 51 3.40 -2.64 -4.44
CA PHE A 51 3.10 -1.88 -3.22
C PHE A 51 2.72 -2.79 -2.04
N PHE A 52 1.96 -3.84 -2.30
CA PHE A 52 1.57 -4.82 -1.29
C PHE A 52 2.77 -5.60 -0.75
N LEU A 53 3.59 -6.18 -1.63
CA LEU A 53 4.84 -6.85 -1.26
C LEU A 53 5.80 -5.90 -0.53
N GLY A 54 5.93 -4.66 -1.00
CA GLY A 54 6.72 -3.61 -0.34
C GLY A 54 6.17 -3.19 1.03
N SER A 55 4.89 -3.42 1.30
CA SER A 55 4.30 -3.21 2.64
C SER A 55 4.63 -4.34 3.63
N LEU A 56 5.00 -5.52 3.12
CA LEU A 56 5.40 -6.70 3.90
C LEU A 56 6.91 -6.69 4.22
N ILE A 57 7.73 -5.98 3.44
CA ILE A 57 9.16 -5.83 3.73
C ILE A 57 9.28 -4.97 5.01
N PRO A 58 9.77 -5.54 6.13
CA PRO A 58 10.04 -4.78 7.34
C PRO A 58 11.06 -3.69 6.99
N ASN A 59 10.92 -2.51 7.58
CA ASN A 59 11.91 -1.45 7.38
C ASN A 59 13.25 -1.89 8.00
N THR A 60 14.14 -2.46 7.19
CA THR A 60 15.47 -2.93 7.60
C THR A 60 16.45 -1.79 7.83
N ASN A 61 16.06 -0.53 7.59
CA ASN A 61 16.87 0.66 7.92
C ASN A 61 16.98 0.96 9.43
N GLY A 62 16.62 0.01 10.29
CA GLY A 62 16.90 0.04 11.72
C GLY A 62 17.95 -1.01 12.10
N ARG A 63 19.23 -0.64 11.95
CA ARG A 63 20.46 -1.32 12.44
C ARG A 63 21.02 -2.47 11.59
N ARG A 64 22.10 -2.18 10.84
CA ARG A 64 23.48 -2.22 11.36
C ARG A 64 24.31 -1.10 10.77
#